data_AF-A0A949AMP6-F1
#
_entry.id   AF-A0A949AMP6-F1
#
_cell.length_a   1.000
_cell.length_b   1.000
_cell.length_c   1.000
_cell.angle_alpha   90.00
_cell.angle_beta   90.00
_cell.angle_gamma   90.00
#
_symmetry.space_group_name_H-M   'P 1'
#
loop_
_entity.id
_entity.type
_entity.pdbx_description
1 polymer ?
#
loop_
_entity_poly.entity_id
_entity_poly.type
_entity_poly.pdbx_seq_one_letter_code
_entity_poly.pdbx_strand_id
1 'polypeptide(L)' 'MVTKNKNILYPKLSYIIYGLLYKTHNQLNRFRNEKQYADAFEKLLKQNKIKYLREQSLSPDKFLLIQKGS' A
#
# COMPACT_ATOMS: atom_id res chain seq x y z
N MET A 1 3.90 -13.59 -24.36
CA MET A 1 5.23 -13.57 -23.73
C MET A 1 5.32 -12.33 -22.85
N VAL A 2 5.61 -12.45 -21.55
CA VAL A 2 5.76 -11.28 -20.67
C VAL A 2 7.22 -10.84 -20.72
N THR A 3 7.48 -9.71 -21.38
CA THR A 3 8.80 -9.11 -21.49
C THR A 3 9.28 -8.68 -20.11
N LYS A 4 10.31 -9.34 -19.58
CA LYS A 4 10.89 -9.04 -18.27
C LYS A 4 11.65 -7.71 -18.36
N ASN A 5 10.95 -6.61 -18.13
CA ASN A 5 11.53 -5.27 -18.18
C ASN A 5 12.51 -5.12 -17.00
N LYS A 6 13.82 -5.09 -17.30
CA LYS A 6 14.90 -5.11 -16.29
C LYS A 6 14.92 -3.86 -15.39
N ASN A 7 14.16 -2.82 -15.75
CA ASN A 7 14.12 -1.55 -15.03
C ASN A 7 13.08 -1.52 -13.90
N ILE A 8 12.29 -2.58 -13.71
CA ILE A 8 11.28 -2.64 -12.65
C ILE A 8 11.91 -3.20 -11.38
N LEU A 9 11.97 -2.40 -10.31
CA LEU A 9 12.52 -2.83 -9.01
C LEU A 9 11.73 -4.00 -8.40
N TYR A 10 10.39 -3.91 -8.38
CA TYR A 10 9.54 -4.89 -7.67
C TYR A 10 8.40 -5.43 -8.54
N PRO A 11 8.68 -6.11 -9.66
CA PRO A 11 7.67 -6.50 -10.64
C PRO A 11 6.59 -7.40 -10.06
N LYS A 12 6.99 -8.38 -9.22
CA LYS A 12 6.06 -9.29 -8.55
C LYS A 12 5.17 -8.56 -7.54
N LEU A 13 5.76 -7.68 -6.73
CA LEU A 13 5.00 -6.92 -5.72
C LEU A 13 4.01 -5.97 -6.39
N SER A 14 4.44 -5.24 -7.43
CA SER A 14 3.58 -4.34 -8.18
C SER A 14 2.37 -5.07 -8.78
N TYR A 15 2.59 -6.25 -9.35
CA TYR A 15 1.49 -7.06 -9.89
C TYR A 15 0.50 -7.50 -8.81
N ILE A 16 1.01 -7.94 -7.65
CA ILE A 16 0.17 -8.33 -6.51
C ILE A 16 -0.64 -7.14 -6.01
N ILE A 17 0.02 -6.00 -5.75
CA ILE A 17 -0.63 -4.77 -5.26
C ILE A 17 -1.72 -4.32 -6.24
N TYR A 18 -1.45 -4.34 -7.54
CA TYR A 18 -2.43 -3.97 -8.56
C TYR A 18 -3.70 -4.84 -8.47
N GLY A 19 -3.53 -6.16 -8.36
CA GLY A 19 -4.67 -7.08 -8.19
C GLY A 19 -5.46 -6.82 -6.91
N LEU A 20 -4.78 -6.51 -5.81
CA LEU A 20 -5.43 -6.17 -4.53
C LEU A 20 -6.20 -4.85 -4.61
N LEU A 21 -5.65 -3.82 -5.27
CA LEU A 21 -6.33 -2.54 -5.48
C LEU A 21 -7.60 -2.71 -6.32
N TYR A 22 -7.53 -3.49 -7.40
CA TYR A 22 -8.69 -3.80 -8.24
C TYR A 22 -9.77 -4.53 -7.43
N LYS A 23 -9.37 -5.49 -6.59
CA LYS A 23 -10.29 -6.19 -5.69
C LYS A 23 -10.93 -5.23 -4.69
N THR A 24 -10.17 -4.32 -4.07
CA THR A 24 -10.70 -3.29 -3.16
C THR A 24 -11.76 -2.45 -3.87
N HIS A 25 -11.48 -2.00 -5.10
CA HIS A 25 -12.41 -1.18 -5.88
C HIS A 25 -13.71 -1.93 -6.19
N ASN A 26 -13.62 -3.19 -6.62
CA ASN A 26 -14.79 -4.02 -6.90
C ASN A 26 -15.64 -4.28 -5.64
N GLN A 27 -15.02 -4.37 -4.47
CA GLN A 27 -15.74 -4.57 -3.20
C GLN A 27 -16.44 -3.30 -2.69
N LEU A 28 -15.80 -2.14 -2.85
CA LEU A 28 -16.26 -0.88 -2.27
C LEU A 28 -17.16 -0.06 -3.21
N ASN A 29 -16.98 -0.22 -4.52
CA ASN A 29 -17.64 0.55 -5.56
C ASN A 29 -17.34 2.07 -5.45
N ARG A 30 -18.03 2.90 -6.25
CA ARG A 30 -17.65 4.32 -6.48
C ARG A 30 -17.86 5.28 -5.30
N PHE A 31 -18.66 4.92 -4.28
CA PHE A 31 -19.16 5.88 -3.28
C PHE A 31 -18.45 5.83 -1.92
N ARG A 32 -17.15 5.52 -1.90
CA ARG A 32 -16.39 5.38 -0.65
C ARG A 32 -15.28 6.42 -0.57
N ASN A 33 -15.09 6.95 0.63
CA ASN A 33 -14.05 7.93 0.90
C ASN A 33 -12.68 7.25 1.00
N GLU A 34 -11.61 8.05 0.91
CA GLU A 34 -10.23 7.57 0.94
C GLU A 34 -9.94 6.65 2.13
N LYS A 35 -10.37 7.03 3.34
CA LYS A 35 -10.20 6.21 4.55
C LYS A 35 -10.82 4.81 4.43
N GLN A 36 -12.03 4.72 3.85
CA GLN A 36 -12.71 3.44 3.67
C GLN A 36 -11.99 2.56 2.66
N TYR A 37 -11.43 3.16 1.60
CA TYR A 37 -10.56 2.50 0.65
C TYR A 37 -9.28 1.98 1.31
N ALA A 38 -8.62 2.80 2.11
CA ALA A 38 -7.41 2.43 2.84
C ALA A 38 -7.68 1.27 3.82
N ASP A 39 -8.78 1.32 4.58
CA ASP A 39 -9.15 0.27 5.54
C ASP A 39 -9.48 -1.06 4.86
N ALA A 40 -10.17 -1.03 3.71
CA ALA A 40 -10.47 -2.23 2.94
C ALA A 40 -9.22 -2.83 2.30
N PHE A 41 -8.35 -1.99 1.73
CA PHE A 41 -7.07 -2.42 1.18
C PHE A 41 -6.16 -3.01 2.27
N GLU A 42 -6.14 -2.40 3.46
CA GLU A 42 -5.40 -2.90 4.62
C GLU A 42 -5.83 -4.33 5.01
N LYS A 43 -7.13 -4.59 5.02
CA LYS A 43 -7.65 -5.95 5.27
C LYS A 43 -7.11 -6.95 4.25
N LEU A 44 -7.07 -6.58 2.97
CA LEU A 44 -6.51 -7.43 1.92
C LEU A 44 -5.00 -7.64 2.09
N LEU A 45 -4.23 -6.61 2.46
CA LEU A 45 -2.80 -6.73 2.74
C LEU A 45 -2.53 -7.72 3.89
N LYS A 46 -3.28 -7.61 4.99
CA LYS A 46 -3.20 -8.55 6.13
C LYS A 46 -3.53 -9.99 5.72
N GLN A 47 -4.61 -10.18 4.95
CA GLN A 47 -5.00 -11.50 4.44
C GLN A 47 -3.93 -12.13 3.55
N ASN A 48 -3.23 -11.32 2.76
CA ASN A 48 -2.14 -11.77 1.89
C ASN A 48 -0.77 -11.78 2.59
N LYS A 49 -0.71 -11.53 3.90
CA LYS A 49 0.52 -11.51 4.73
C LYS A 49 1.60 -10.56 4.17
N ILE A 50 1.17 -9.46 3.54
CA ILE A 50 2.08 -8.44 3.03
C ILE A 50 2.46 -7.53 4.19
N LYS A 51 3.76 -7.30 4.38
CA LYS A 51 4.27 -6.35 5.37
C LYS A 51 4.08 -4.93 4.82
N TYR A 52 3.50 -4.04 5.63
CA TYR A 52 3.30 -2.64 5.29
C TYR A 52 3.31 -1.79 6.57
N LEU A 53 3.46 -0.48 6.39
CA LEU A 53 3.22 0.52 7.42
C LEU A 53 2.11 1.44 6.90
N ARG A 54 1.15 1.81 7.75
CA ARG A 54 0.19 2.85 7.41
C ARG A 54 0.89 4.20 7.36
N GLU A 55 0.21 5.16 6.74
CA GLU A 55 0.57 6.57 6.82
C GLU A 55 0.79 6.99 8.28
N GLN A 56 1.88 7.70 8.52
CA GLN A 56 2.18 8.27 9.82
C GLN A 56 2.03 9.78 9.70
N SER A 57 1.28 10.40 10.60
CA SER A 57 1.25 11.85 10.70
C SER A 57 2.66 12.36 11.01
N LEU A 58 3.20 13.16 10.11
CA LEU A 58 4.46 13.88 10.32
C LEU A 58 4.15 15.09 11.21
N SER A 59 3.99 14.85 12.52
CA SER A 59 4.09 15.95 13.48
C SER A 59 5.52 16.48 13.47
N PRO A 60 5.76 17.80 13.58
CA PRO A 60 7.11 18.36 13.65
C PRO A 60 7.99 17.67 14.70
N ASP A 61 7.40 17.28 15.83
CA ASP A 61 8.06 16.61 16.94
C ASP A 61 8.59 15.22 16.56
N LYS A 62 7.88 14.53 15.65
CA LYS A 62 8.22 13.18 15.20
C LYS A 62 9.32 13.18 14.13
N PHE A 63 9.39 14.26 13.34
CA PHE A 63 10.48 14.45 12.37
C PHE A 63 11.84 14.55 13.06
N LEU A 64 11.91 15.22 14.21
CA LEU A 64 13.13 15.35 15.03
C LEU A 64 13.61 14.02 15.63
N LEU A 65 12.68 13.11 15.95
CA LEU A 65 13.00 11.79 16.50
C LEU A 65 13.55 10.82 15.43
N ILE A 66 13.08 10.94 14.18
CA ILE A 66 13.59 10.11 13.06
C ILE A 66 15.02 10.54 12.68
N GLN A 67 15.35 11.83 12.79
CA GLN A 67 16.68 12.35 12.47
C GLN A 67 17.74 12.10 13.56
N LYS A 68 17.34 11.74 14.80
CA LYS A 68 18.26 11.48 15.92
C LYS A 68 18.54 9.98 16.17
N GLY A 69 18.17 9.11 15.24
CA GLY A 69 18.43 7.67 15.30
C GLY A 69 19.66 7.23 14.51
N SER A 70 20.87 7.60 14.96
CA SER A 70 22.14 6.89 14.76
C SER A 70 23.17 7.41 15.76
#